data_AF-A0A0P9E5F1-F1
#
_entry.id   AF-A0A0P9E5F1-F1
#
_cell.length_a   1.000
_cell.length_b   1.000
_cell.length_c   1.000
_cell.angle_alpha   90.00
_cell.angle_beta   90.00
_cell.angle_gamma   90.00
#
_symmetry.space_group_name_H-M   'P 1'
#
loop_
_entity.id
_entity.type
_entity.pdbx_description
1 polymer ?
#
loop_
_entity_poly.entity_id
_entity_poly.type
_entity_poly.pdbx_seq_one_letter_code
_entity_poly.pdbx_strand_id
1 'polypeptide(L)'
;MRFLETNIFLYVLTAHPNFGSVAKAILQRIEEGEEAATSSLVVAEVCAWLEYYKLDDKIDFFFKILQSYPTLTIYETTYEDEVKAKDLKSQYPKLEFFDLVHVAQMYRLKILEIYSNDKGFDKVKDIKRLFQ
;
A
#
# COMPACT_ATOMS: atom_id res chain seq x y z
N MET A 1 5.75 9.88 8.19
CA MET A 1 5.40 9.20 6.92
C MET A 1 4.93 7.78 7.16
N ARG A 2 3.81 7.38 6.52
CA ARG A 2 3.23 6.02 6.58
C ARG A 2 3.13 5.40 5.18
N PHE A 3 3.43 4.12 5.07
CA PHE A 3 3.30 3.39 3.80
C PHE A 3 1.85 2.95 3.57
N LEU A 4 1.29 3.16 2.39
CA LEU A 4 -0.05 2.71 2.01
C LEU A 4 0.08 1.46 1.15
N GLU A 5 -0.57 0.38 1.56
CA GLU A 5 -0.66 -0.83 0.73
C GLU A 5 -1.86 -0.80 -0.21
N THR A 6 -1.89 -1.77 -1.13
CA THR A 6 -2.90 -1.97 -2.16
C THR A 6 -4.34 -1.95 -1.65
N ASN A 7 -4.63 -2.57 -0.50
CA ASN A 7 -6.01 -2.66 -0.02
C ASN A 7 -6.62 -1.31 0.38
N ILE A 8 -5.82 -0.31 0.77
CA ILE A 8 -6.32 1.02 1.12
C ILE A 8 -7.02 1.64 -0.09
N PHE A 9 -6.37 1.57 -1.25
CA PHE A 9 -6.92 2.08 -2.50
C PHE A 9 -8.10 1.23 -2.97
N LEU A 10 -7.97 -0.10 -2.97
CA LEU A 10 -9.05 -0.98 -3.41
C LEU A 10 -10.32 -0.82 -2.58
N TYR A 11 -10.22 -0.67 -1.25
CA TYR A 11 -11.39 -0.50 -0.40
C TYR A 11 -12.17 0.77 -0.69
N VAL A 12 -11.49 1.86 -1.07
CA VAL A 12 -12.15 3.11 -1.48
C VAL A 12 -12.73 2.98 -2.89
N LEU A 13 -11.96 2.48 -3.85
CA LEU A 13 -12.39 2.34 -5.25
C LEU A 13 -13.58 1.38 -5.42
N THR A 14 -13.69 0.38 -4.55
CA THR A 14 -14.77 -0.64 -4.59
C THR A 14 -15.89 -0.37 -3.60
N ALA A 15 -15.81 0.70 -2.80
CA ALA A 15 -16.74 0.97 -1.70
C ALA A 15 -16.93 -0.25 -0.78
N HIS A 16 -15.82 -0.85 -0.32
CA HIS A 16 -15.85 -2.09 0.45
C HIS A 16 -16.73 -1.93 1.71
N PRO A 17 -17.71 -2.83 1.96
CA PRO A 17 -18.77 -2.59 2.94
C PRO A 17 -18.26 -2.42 4.37
N ASN A 18 -17.18 -3.12 4.73
CA ASN A 18 -16.65 -3.12 6.10
C ASN A 18 -15.43 -2.21 6.29
N PHE A 19 -14.74 -1.85 5.20
CA PHE A 19 -13.40 -1.25 5.28
C PHE A 19 -13.27 0.03 4.45
N GLY A 20 -14.24 0.34 3.59
CA GLY A 20 -14.24 1.53 2.77
C GLY A 20 -14.26 2.82 3.58
N SER A 21 -14.99 2.84 4.70
CA SER A 21 -15.03 4.01 5.60
C SER A 21 -13.69 4.28 6.27
N VAL A 22 -13.03 3.24 6.78
CA VAL A 22 -11.70 3.34 7.42
C VAL A 22 -10.65 3.77 6.39
N ALA A 23 -10.64 3.13 5.22
CA ALA A 23 -9.71 3.48 4.14
C ALA A 23 -9.93 4.91 3.64
N LYS A 24 -11.19 5.34 3.50
CA LYS A 24 -11.53 6.73 3.14
C LYS A 24 -11.03 7.73 4.20
N ALA A 25 -11.17 7.42 5.49
CA ALA A 25 -10.67 8.27 6.56
C ALA A 25 -9.13 8.37 6.53
N ILE A 26 -8.43 7.27 6.23
CA ILE A 26 -6.97 7.29 6.01
C ILE A 26 -6.61 8.25 4.87
N LEU A 27 -7.25 8.11 3.70
CA LEU A 27 -6.96 8.98 2.54
C LEU A 27 -7.32 10.45 2.80
N GLN A 28 -8.39 10.72 3.55
CA GLN A 28 -8.75 12.08 3.94
C GLN A 28 -7.68 12.74 4.82
N ARG A 29 -7.08 12.02 5.78
CA ARG A 29 -5.98 12.58 6.57
C ARG A 29 -4.78 12.96 5.70
N ILE A 30 -4.52 12.20 4.65
CA ILE A 30 -3.45 12.49 3.69
C ILE A 30 -3.80 13.74 2.86
N GLU A 31 -5.05 13.86 2.42
CA GLU A 31 -5.56 15.09 1.79
C GLU A 31 -5.40 16.32 2.71
N GLU A 32 -5.59 16.15 4.02
CA GLU A 32 -5.42 17.17 5.06
C GLU A 32 -3.94 17.43 5.45
N GLY A 33 -2.98 16.73 4.82
CA GLY A 33 -1.55 16.99 4.97
C GLY A 33 -0.76 15.95 5.75
N GLU A 34 -1.37 14.81 6.11
CA GLU A 34 -0.62 13.69 6.69
C GLU A 34 0.40 13.14 5.67
N GLU A 35 1.67 13.07 6.05
CA GLU A 35 2.72 12.54 5.17
C GLU A 35 2.57 11.04 4.95
N ALA A 36 2.52 10.66 3.67
CA ALA A 36 2.29 9.29 3.25
C ALA A 36 3.22 8.89 2.10
N ALA A 37 3.42 7.59 1.98
CA ALA A 37 4.19 6.96 0.91
C ALA A 37 3.42 5.79 0.33
N THR A 38 3.56 5.54 -0.96
CA THR A 38 3.20 4.28 -1.61
C THR A 38 4.29 3.92 -2.61
N SER A 39 4.14 2.83 -3.37
CA SER A 39 5.11 2.44 -4.39
C SER A 39 4.50 2.19 -5.76
N SER A 40 5.34 2.19 -6.80
CA SER A 40 4.92 1.82 -8.16
C SER A 40 4.39 0.38 -8.24
N LEU A 41 4.82 -0.53 -7.34
CA LEU A 41 4.25 -1.87 -7.24
C LEU A 41 2.81 -1.82 -6.73
N VAL A 42 2.52 -1.05 -5.68
CA VAL A 42 1.15 -0.86 -5.20
C VAL A 42 0.24 -0.31 -6.31
N VAL A 43 0.74 0.66 -7.08
CA VAL A 43 0.01 1.19 -8.25
C VAL A 43 -0.26 0.09 -9.27
N ALA A 44 0.74 -0.74 -9.60
CA ALA A 44 0.59 -1.84 -10.54
C ALA A 44 -0.38 -2.91 -10.03
N GLU A 45 -0.36 -3.25 -8.74
CA GLU A 45 -1.28 -4.22 -8.13
C GLU A 45 -2.73 -3.72 -8.17
N VAL A 46 -2.96 -2.43 -7.85
CA VAL A 46 -4.30 -1.82 -7.95
C VAL A 46 -4.80 -1.89 -9.39
N CYS A 47 -3.98 -1.48 -10.38
CA CYS A 47 -4.36 -1.53 -11.79
C CYS A 47 -4.64 -2.95 -12.26
N ALA A 48 -3.76 -3.92 -11.96
CA ALA A 48 -3.94 -5.31 -12.33
C ALA A 48 -5.21 -5.90 -11.73
N TRP A 49 -5.55 -5.54 -10.48
CA TRP A 49 -6.81 -5.93 -9.86
C TRP A 49 -8.01 -5.33 -10.60
N LEU A 50 -7.98 -4.03 -10.91
CA LEU A 50 -9.08 -3.36 -11.64
C LEU A 50 -9.30 -3.99 -13.03
N GLU A 51 -8.23 -4.25 -13.77
CA GLU A 51 -8.28 -4.92 -15.09
C GLU A 51 -8.86 -6.33 -14.97
N TYR A 52 -8.41 -7.12 -13.98
CA TYR A 52 -8.92 -8.47 -13.75
C TYR A 52 -10.44 -8.49 -13.53
N TYR A 53 -10.97 -7.47 -12.83
CA TYR A 53 -12.40 -7.31 -12.59
C TYR A 53 -13.15 -6.50 -13.66
N LYS A 54 -12.48 -6.12 -14.77
CA LYS A 54 -13.06 -5.33 -15.88
C LYS A 54 -13.64 -3.98 -15.43
N LEU A 55 -12.92 -3.31 -14.54
CA LEU A 55 -13.22 -1.98 -14.00
C LEU A 55 -12.27 -0.94 -14.60
N ASP A 56 -12.07 -1.00 -15.91
CA ASP A 56 -11.10 -0.17 -16.64
C ASP A 56 -11.39 1.33 -16.48
N ASP A 57 -12.66 1.70 -16.34
CA ASP A 57 -13.12 3.07 -16.08
C ASP A 57 -12.59 3.66 -14.76
N LYS A 58 -12.22 2.80 -13.81
CA LYS A 58 -11.68 3.22 -12.50
C LYS A 58 -10.18 3.46 -12.51
N ILE A 59 -9.45 3.03 -13.55
CA ILE A 59 -7.99 3.23 -13.63
C ILE A 59 -7.68 4.72 -13.75
N ASP A 60 -8.33 5.43 -14.67
CA ASP A 60 -8.17 6.89 -14.82
C ASP A 60 -8.53 7.64 -13.53
N PHE A 61 -9.57 7.17 -12.83
CA PHE A 61 -9.98 7.75 -11.55
C PHE A 61 -8.92 7.52 -10.46
N PHE A 62 -8.32 6.33 -10.42
CA PHE A 62 -7.24 6.03 -9.49
C PHE A 62 -6.03 6.94 -9.67
N PHE A 63 -5.59 7.18 -10.92
CA PHE A 63 -4.49 8.12 -11.18
C PHE A 63 -4.82 9.56 -10.82
N LYS A 64 -6.06 10.01 -11.07
CA LYS A 64 -6.53 11.33 -10.61
C LYS A 64 -6.48 11.47 -9.08
N ILE A 65 -6.91 10.42 -8.36
CA ILE A 65 -6.84 10.36 -6.90
C ILE A 65 -5.38 10.46 -6.41
N LEU A 66 -4.45 9.71 -7.02
CA LEU A 66 -3.04 9.77 -6.63
C LEU A 66 -2.45 11.18 -6.81
N GLN A 67 -2.83 11.87 -7.89
CA GLN A 67 -2.39 13.25 -8.16
C GLN A 67 -3.01 14.30 -7.24
N SER A 68 -4.16 14.01 -6.62
CA SER A 68 -4.82 14.95 -5.71
C SER A 68 -4.23 14.98 -4.29
N TYR A 69 -3.37 14.05 -3.92
CA TYR A 69 -2.77 13.98 -2.59
C TYR A 69 -1.38 14.64 -2.56
N PRO A 70 -1.26 15.91 -2.14
CA PRO A 70 0.00 16.65 -2.24
C PRO A 70 1.12 16.10 -1.34
N THR A 71 0.77 15.38 -0.27
CA THR A 71 1.71 14.78 0.68
C THR A 71 1.93 13.29 0.49
N LEU A 72 1.36 12.70 -0.57
CA LEU A 72 1.60 11.30 -0.95
C LEU A 72 2.80 11.21 -1.88
N THR A 73 3.87 10.56 -1.42
CA THR A 73 5.04 10.27 -2.25
C THR A 73 4.91 8.87 -2.86
N ILE A 74 5.07 8.75 -4.18
CA ILE A 74 5.10 7.45 -4.86
C ILE A 74 6.57 7.09 -5.12
N TYR A 75 7.05 6.05 -4.46
CA TYR A 75 8.42 5.55 -4.64
C TYR A 75 8.50 4.47 -5.71
N GLU A 76 9.61 4.45 -6.45
CA GLU A 76 9.89 3.35 -7.37
C GLU A 76 10.20 2.06 -6.60
N THR A 77 9.58 0.97 -7.04
CA THR A 77 9.99 -0.40 -6.72
C THR A 77 11.22 -0.75 -7.53
N THR A 78 12.31 -1.14 -6.85
CA THR A 78 13.54 -1.56 -7.52
C THR A 78 13.70 -3.08 -7.47
N TYR A 79 14.56 -3.61 -8.35
CA TYR A 79 14.89 -5.04 -8.33
C TYR A 79 15.51 -5.47 -6.99
N GLU A 80 16.27 -4.59 -6.33
CA GLU A 80 16.82 -4.86 -5.01
C GLU A 80 15.73 -5.05 -3.95
N ASP A 81 14.58 -4.39 -4.07
CA ASP A 81 13.43 -4.62 -3.19
C ASP A 81 12.91 -6.05 -3.35
N GLU A 82 12.83 -6.56 -4.58
CA GLU A 82 12.39 -7.92 -4.88
C GLU A 82 13.40 -8.98 -4.41
N VAL A 83 14.69 -8.74 -4.62
CA VAL A 83 15.76 -9.61 -4.11
C VAL A 83 15.70 -9.67 -2.59
N LYS A 84 15.50 -8.52 -1.93
CA LYS A 84 15.36 -8.46 -0.48
C LYS A 84 14.09 -9.17 0.00
N ALA A 85 12.97 -9.04 -0.70
CA ALA A 85 11.72 -9.72 -0.40
C ALA A 85 11.89 -11.25 -0.40
N LYS A 86 12.57 -11.78 -1.43
CA LYS A 86 12.93 -13.20 -1.52
C LYS A 86 13.73 -13.67 -0.30
N ASP A 87 14.68 -12.87 0.20
CA ASP A 87 15.46 -13.22 1.40
C ASP A 87 14.65 -13.12 2.71
N LEU A 88 13.68 -12.20 2.77
CA LEU A 88 12.81 -12.00 3.94
C LEU A 88 11.77 -13.11 4.14
N LYS A 89 11.48 -13.93 3.12
CA LYS A 89 10.47 -15.00 3.20
C LYS A 89 10.69 -15.98 4.35
N SER A 90 11.96 -16.29 4.65
CA SER A 90 12.32 -17.18 5.77
C SER A 90 11.97 -16.59 7.15
N GLN A 91 12.04 -15.26 7.28
CA GLN A 91 11.75 -14.54 8.52
C GLN A 91 10.25 -14.31 8.71
N TYR A 92 9.53 -14.07 7.60
CA TYR A 92 8.11 -13.77 7.59
C TYR A 92 7.35 -14.71 6.64
N PRO A 93 7.25 -16.01 6.96
CA PRO A 93 6.73 -17.03 6.04
C PRO A 93 5.25 -16.84 5.69
N LYS A 94 4.50 -16.12 6.52
CA LYS A 94 3.06 -15.86 6.34
C LYS A 94 2.73 -14.71 5.42
N LEU A 95 3.71 -13.86 5.08
CA LEU A 95 3.51 -12.77 4.13
C LEU A 95 3.67 -13.29 2.70
N GLU A 96 2.82 -12.81 1.80
CA GLU A 96 2.97 -13.09 0.37
C GLU A 96 4.17 -12.35 -0.21
N PHE A 97 4.57 -12.71 -1.44
CA PHE A 97 5.79 -12.16 -2.02
C PHE A 97 5.73 -10.63 -2.16
N PHE A 98 4.63 -10.06 -2.66
CA PHE A 98 4.52 -8.60 -2.80
C PHE A 98 4.42 -7.87 -1.46
N ASP A 99 3.81 -8.48 -0.43
CA ASP A 99 3.87 -7.93 0.93
C ASP A 99 5.31 -7.86 1.43
N LEU A 100 6.15 -8.85 1.11
CA LEU A 100 7.57 -8.82 1.43
C LEU A 100 8.33 -7.75 0.64
N VAL A 101 7.89 -7.43 -0.58
CA VAL A 101 8.43 -6.29 -1.35
C VAL A 101 8.07 -4.98 -0.65
N HIS A 102 6.83 -4.82 -0.17
CA HIS A 102 6.45 -3.66 0.65
C HIS A 102 7.32 -3.54 1.91
N VAL A 103 7.56 -4.65 2.62
CA VAL A 103 8.48 -4.66 3.77
C VAL A 103 9.91 -4.25 3.38
N ALA A 104 10.43 -4.75 2.25
CA ALA A 104 11.75 -4.39 1.76
C ALA A 104 11.85 -2.88 1.44
N GLN A 105 10.85 -2.32 0.78
CA GLN A 105 10.72 -0.89 0.49
C GLN A 105 10.70 -0.06 1.77
N MET A 106 9.88 -0.48 2.74
CA MET A 106 9.77 0.19 4.03
C MET A 106 11.12 0.22 4.77
N TYR A 107 11.87 -0.89 4.77
CA TYR A 107 13.23 -0.90 5.35
C TYR A 107 14.19 0.02 4.61
N ARG A 108 14.21 -0.01 3.27
CA ARG A 108 15.07 0.85 2.43
C ARG A 108 14.78 2.33 2.66
N LEU A 109 13.50 2.68 2.77
CA LEU A 109 13.02 4.05 2.93
C LEU A 109 12.93 4.50 4.40
N LYS A 110 13.23 3.60 5.35
CA LYS A 110 13.12 3.83 6.80
C LYS A 110 11.71 4.25 7.24
N ILE A 111 10.70 3.68 6.60
CA ILE A 111 9.28 3.88 6.95
C ILE A 111 8.90 2.78 7.93
N LEU A 112 8.45 3.17 9.12
CA LEU A 112 8.20 2.23 10.22
C LEU A 112 6.71 2.01 10.50
N GLU A 113 5.82 2.66 9.75
CA GLU A 113 4.38 2.55 9.91
C GLU A 113 3.73 2.23 8.56
N ILE A 114 2.76 1.31 8.55
CA ILE A 114 2.00 0.90 7.36
C ILE A 114 0.50 1.00 7.60
N TYR A 115 -0.23 1.59 6.67
CA TYR A 115 -1.67 1.47 6.56
C TYR A 115 -2.03 0.20 5.81
N SER A 116 -2.55 -0.78 6.57
CA SER A 116 -2.80 -2.12 6.08
C SER A 116 -3.84 -2.85 6.93
N ASN A 117 -4.84 -3.45 6.30
CA ASN A 117 -5.76 -4.36 6.98
C ASN A 117 -5.16 -5.76 7.21
N ASP A 118 -4.05 -6.11 6.55
CA ASP A 118 -3.43 -7.43 6.72
C ASP A 118 -2.66 -7.55 8.04
N LYS A 119 -3.17 -8.38 8.93
CA LYS A 119 -2.53 -8.68 10.23
C LYS A 119 -1.19 -9.39 10.10
N GLY A 120 -0.83 -9.88 8.90
CA GLY A 120 0.51 -10.41 8.60
C GLY A 120 1.63 -9.43 9.00
N PHE A 121 1.43 -8.13 8.77
CA PHE A 121 2.41 -7.09 9.11
C PHE A 121 2.64 -6.91 10.62
N ASP A 122 1.72 -7.38 11.49
CA ASP A 122 1.87 -7.29 12.96
C ASP A 122 3.08 -8.10 13.49
N LYS A 123 3.66 -8.98 12.66
CA LYS A 123 4.84 -9.78 12.99
C LYS A 123 6.14 -9.24 12.42
N VAL A 124 6.08 -8.18 11.61
CA VAL A 124 7.26 -7.62 10.97
C VAL A 124 8.02 -6.77 11.98
N LYS A 125 9.31 -7.05 12.11
CA LYS A 125 10.17 -6.34 13.05
C LYS A 125 10.23 -4.85 12.70
N ASP A 126 10.14 -4.00 13.72
CA ASP A 126 10.27 -2.54 13.62
C ASP A 126 9.19 -1.84 12.74
N ILE A 127 8.20 -2.59 12.23
CA ILE A 127 7.07 -2.06 11.46
C ILE A 127 5.79 -2.15 12.29
N LYS A 128 5.08 -1.03 12.38
CA LYS A 128 3.79 -0.91 13.05
C LYS A 128 2.66 -0.80 12.03
N ARG A 129 1.75 -1.76 12.04
CA ARG A 129 0.52 -1.70 11.26
C ARG A 129 -0.50 -0.77 11.91
N LEU A 130 -1.16 0.04 11.09
CA LEU A 130 -2.22 0.95 11.45
C LEU A 130 -3.43 0.65 10.57
N PHE A 131 -4.60 0.43 11.16
CA PHE A 131 -5.85 0.28 10.42
C PHE A 131 -7.05 0.58 11.31
N GLN A 132 -7.25 1.88 11.54
CA GLN A 132 -8.30 2.43 12.39
C GLN A 132 -8.64 3.85 11.94
#